data_AF-A0A392M7B8-F1
#
_entry.id   AF-A0A392M7B8-F1
#
_cell.length_a   1.000
_cell.length_b   1.000
_cell.length_c   1.000
_cell.angle_alpha   90.00
_cell.angle_beta   90.00
_cell.angle_gamma   90.00
#
_symmetry.space_group_name_H-M   'P 1'
#
loop_
_entity.id
_entity.type
_entity.pdbx_description
1 polymer ?
#
loop_
_entity_poly.entity_id
_entity_poly.type
_entity_poly.pdbx_seq_one_letter_code
_entity_poly.pdbx_strand_id
1 'polypeptide(L)'
;VADLLNPLRELAHTDANVAYHLWVLVFPIVWVTLHKEEQVTLAKPMITLLSKDYHKRQQASRPNVVQALLEGLQLSHPQPRMPSELIKYIGKTYNAWHIALALLESHVMLFPNDSKCCESLAELYRLLNEEDMRCGLWKKRSITAETRAGLSLVQHGYWHRAQSLFYQAMVKATQGTYNNTVPKAEMCLWEEQWLYCASQLSQWDALADFGKSVENYEILLDSLWKLPDWTYMKEHVIPKAQVEETPKLRLIQAYFALHEKNTNGVGDAENMVGKGVDLALEQWWQLPEMSVHSRIPLLQQFQQLVEVQESARVLIDISNGNKLSGNSAAGVQGNLYADLKDILETWRLRTPNEWDNMSVWYDLLQWRNDTYNSVIEAFKDFGSTNSALHHLGYRDKAWTVNRLAHIARKQGLFDVCVNVLEKLYGYSTMEVQEAFVKIAEQAKAYLETKGEVTAGLNLINSTNLEYFPAKHKAEIFRLKGDFFLKLNDSENANLAYSNAITLFKNLPKGWISWGNYCDMAYKETHEEIWLEYAVSCFLQGIKFGVSNSRSHLARVLYLLSFDTPNEPVGRAFDKYYEHVPHWVWLSWIPQLLLSLQRTEAPHCKLVLMKIATLYPQVSVIFFFPLQVI
;
A
#
# COMPACT_ATOMS: atom_id res chain seq x y z
N VAL A 1 -47.04 -21.73 -28.25
CA VAL A 1 -46.09 -20.60 -28.47
C VAL A 1 -46.72 -19.27 -28.06
N ALA A 2 -47.92 -18.93 -28.57
CA ALA A 2 -48.63 -17.71 -28.19
C ALA A 2 -48.91 -17.61 -26.67
N ASP A 3 -49.28 -18.73 -26.04
CA ASP A 3 -49.56 -18.79 -24.59
C ASP A 3 -48.33 -18.53 -23.70
N LEU A 4 -47.12 -18.58 -24.27
CA LEU A 4 -45.87 -18.25 -23.57
C LEU A 4 -45.36 -16.85 -23.93
N LEU A 5 -45.41 -16.48 -25.22
CA LEU A 5 -44.89 -15.19 -25.68
C LEU A 5 -45.74 -14.00 -25.21
N ASN A 6 -47.06 -14.15 -25.15
CA ASN A 6 -47.94 -13.05 -24.73
C ASN A 6 -47.70 -12.66 -23.25
N PRO A 7 -47.68 -13.60 -22.28
CA PRO A 7 -47.31 -13.28 -20.91
C PRO A 7 -45.89 -12.73 -20.76
N LEU A 8 -44.91 -13.28 -21.49
CA LEU A 8 -43.53 -12.78 -21.44
C LEU A 8 -43.42 -11.33 -21.94
N ARG A 9 -44.19 -10.96 -22.97
CA ARG A 9 -44.25 -9.58 -23.46
C ARG A 9 -44.86 -8.64 -22.43
N GLU A 10 -45.94 -9.07 -21.77
CA GLU A 10 -46.55 -8.30 -20.69
C GLU A 10 -45.60 -8.12 -19.49
N LEU A 11 -44.90 -9.19 -19.10
CA LEU A 11 -43.88 -9.15 -18.04
C LEU A 11 -42.71 -8.23 -18.40
N ALA A 12 -42.29 -8.19 -19.67
CA ALA A 12 -41.23 -7.29 -20.13
C ALA A 12 -41.60 -5.80 -20.03
N HIS A 13 -42.89 -5.46 -20.00
CA HIS A 13 -43.33 -4.08 -19.75
C HIS A 13 -43.27 -3.69 -18.26
N THR A 14 -43.28 -4.69 -17.36
CA THR A 14 -43.22 -4.46 -15.91
C THR A 14 -41.80 -4.59 -15.33
N ASP A 15 -41.00 -5.54 -15.84
CA ASP A 15 -39.64 -5.81 -15.36
C ASP A 15 -38.62 -5.67 -16.50
N ALA A 16 -37.72 -4.70 -16.35
CA ALA A 16 -36.66 -4.43 -17.31
C ALA A 16 -35.68 -5.60 -17.46
N ASN A 17 -35.51 -6.44 -16.43
CA ASN A 17 -34.65 -7.63 -16.50
C ASN A 17 -35.24 -8.69 -17.43
N VAL A 18 -36.57 -8.83 -17.46
CA VAL A 18 -37.24 -9.74 -18.39
C VAL A 18 -37.01 -9.27 -19.83
N ALA A 19 -37.17 -7.97 -20.10
CA ALA A 19 -36.90 -7.39 -21.41
C ALA A 19 -35.42 -7.58 -21.83
N TYR A 20 -34.50 -7.38 -20.88
CA TYR A 20 -33.06 -7.59 -21.06
C TYR A 20 -32.74 -9.04 -21.46
N HIS A 21 -33.15 -10.01 -20.64
CA HIS A 21 -32.86 -11.42 -20.88
C HIS A 21 -33.54 -11.93 -22.15
N LEU A 22 -34.76 -11.48 -22.44
CA LEU A 22 -35.46 -11.84 -23.68
C LEU A 22 -34.64 -11.40 -24.90
N TRP A 23 -34.10 -10.18 -24.91
CA TRP A 23 -33.25 -9.70 -25.98
C TRP A 23 -31.95 -10.53 -26.12
N VAL A 24 -31.23 -10.71 -25.01
CA VAL A 24 -29.95 -11.43 -24.97
C VAL A 24 -30.09 -12.88 -25.45
N LEU A 25 -31.25 -13.51 -25.21
CA LEU A 25 -31.54 -14.87 -25.69
C LEU A 25 -31.98 -14.90 -27.16
N VAL A 26 -32.89 -14.01 -27.57
CA VAL A 26 -33.52 -14.08 -28.90
C VAL A 26 -32.61 -13.53 -30.00
N PHE A 27 -31.90 -12.44 -29.73
CA PHE A 27 -31.09 -11.77 -30.76
C PHE A 27 -30.00 -12.68 -31.36
N PRO A 28 -29.18 -13.42 -30.58
CA PRO A 28 -28.19 -14.34 -31.15
C PRO A 28 -28.82 -15.45 -32.01
N ILE A 29 -30.00 -15.94 -31.64
CA ILE A 29 -30.73 -16.96 -32.41
C ILE A 29 -31.12 -16.38 -33.78
N VAL A 30 -31.69 -15.17 -33.79
CA VAL A 30 -32.05 -14.49 -35.04
C VAL A 30 -30.80 -14.18 -35.87
N TRP A 31 -29.71 -13.75 -35.24
CA TRP A 31 -28.46 -13.41 -35.93
C TRP A 31 -27.89 -14.55 -36.77
N VAL A 32 -27.92 -15.78 -36.24
CA VAL A 32 -27.43 -16.99 -36.94
C VAL A 32 -28.29 -17.31 -38.17
N THR A 33 -29.56 -16.93 -38.18
CA THR A 33 -30.46 -17.17 -39.34
C THR A 33 -30.19 -16.25 -40.53
N LEU A 34 -29.49 -15.13 -40.32
CA LEU A 34 -29.17 -14.16 -41.37
C LEU A 34 -28.06 -14.66 -42.28
N HIS A 35 -28.13 -14.30 -43.57
CA HIS A 35 -27.05 -14.56 -44.50
C HIS A 35 -25.82 -13.70 -44.19
N LYS A 36 -24.63 -14.17 -44.58
CA LYS A 36 -23.36 -13.47 -44.32
C LYS A 36 -23.35 -12.02 -44.83
N GLU A 37 -23.95 -11.77 -46.00
CA GLU A 37 -24.06 -10.43 -46.58
C GLU A 37 -24.94 -9.50 -45.73
N GLU A 38 -26.03 -10.03 -45.17
CA GLU A 38 -26.94 -9.31 -44.28
C GLU A 38 -26.25 -9.00 -42.94
N GLN A 39 -25.53 -9.96 -42.37
CA GLN A 39 -24.74 -9.78 -41.15
C GLN A 39 -23.70 -8.66 -41.31
N VAL A 40 -22.98 -8.64 -42.44
CA VAL A 40 -22.01 -7.57 -42.75
C VAL A 40 -22.70 -6.22 -42.94
N THR A 41 -23.87 -6.20 -43.59
CA THR A 41 -24.63 -4.98 -43.83
C THR A 41 -25.21 -4.40 -42.54
N LEU A 42 -25.62 -5.25 -41.59
CA LEU A 42 -26.19 -4.85 -40.30
C LEU A 42 -25.14 -4.34 -39.30
N ALA A 43 -23.87 -4.71 -39.44
CA ALA A 43 -22.81 -4.28 -38.53
C ALA A 43 -22.70 -2.74 -38.44
N LYS A 44 -22.74 -2.03 -39.56
CA LYS A 44 -22.59 -0.56 -39.60
C LYS A 44 -23.78 0.19 -38.96
N PRO A 45 -25.05 -0.15 -39.24
CA PRO A 45 -26.21 0.36 -38.51
C PRO A 45 -26.14 0.11 -37.00
N MET A 46 -25.70 -1.09 -36.56
CA MET A 46 -25.58 -1.41 -35.14
C MET A 46 -24.52 -0.57 -34.42
N ILE A 47 -23.36 -0.37 -35.05
CA ILE A 47 -22.32 0.55 -34.56
C ILE A 47 -22.90 1.96 -34.44
N THR A 48 -23.61 2.42 -35.47
CA THR A 48 -24.23 3.75 -35.49
C THR A 48 -25.29 3.93 -34.40
N LEU A 49 -26.06 2.87 -34.10
CA LEU A 49 -27.05 2.84 -33.03
C LEU A 49 -26.38 2.99 -31.66
N LEU A 50 -25.33 2.20 -31.40
CA LEU A 50 -24.60 2.21 -30.13
C LEU A 50 -23.84 3.54 -29.89
N SER A 51 -23.47 4.25 -30.96
CA SER A 51 -22.78 5.55 -30.87
C SER A 51 -23.72 6.76 -30.66
N LYS A 52 -25.04 6.57 -30.49
CA LYS A 52 -25.96 7.70 -30.34
C LYS A 52 -25.94 8.33 -28.94
N ASP A 53 -25.94 9.67 -28.89
CA ASP A 53 -25.88 10.43 -27.64
C ASP A 53 -27.11 10.27 -26.72
N TYR A 54 -28.28 9.92 -27.27
CA TYR A 54 -29.50 9.78 -26.46
C TYR A 54 -29.41 8.66 -25.43
N HIS A 55 -28.47 7.71 -25.59
CA HIS A 55 -28.21 6.64 -24.62
C HIS A 55 -27.72 7.20 -23.27
N LYS A 56 -27.09 8.39 -23.24
CA LYS A 56 -26.63 9.04 -22.00
C LYS A 56 -27.73 9.19 -20.96
N ARG A 57 -28.99 9.32 -21.37
CA ARG A 57 -30.15 9.40 -20.46
C ARG A 57 -30.36 8.14 -19.61
N GLN A 58 -29.79 7.01 -20.03
CA GLN A 58 -29.92 5.71 -19.38
C GLN A 58 -28.63 5.29 -18.65
N GLN A 59 -27.64 6.19 -18.55
CA GLN A 59 -26.33 5.89 -17.95
C GLN A 59 -26.43 5.42 -16.50
N ALA A 60 -27.39 5.96 -15.74
CA ALA A 60 -27.63 5.58 -14.35
C ALA A 60 -28.45 4.28 -14.18
N SER A 61 -29.13 3.81 -15.24
CA SER A 61 -30.04 2.66 -15.17
C SER A 61 -29.30 1.32 -15.21
N ARG A 62 -29.79 0.35 -14.42
CA ARG A 62 -29.33 -1.05 -14.41
C ARG A 62 -30.58 -1.95 -14.40
N PRO A 63 -30.83 -2.78 -15.43
CA PRO A 63 -30.11 -2.84 -16.71
C PRO A 63 -30.38 -1.62 -17.60
N ASN A 64 -29.49 -1.34 -18.55
CA ASN A 64 -29.72 -0.35 -19.61
C ASN A 64 -29.75 -1.00 -21.01
N VAL A 65 -30.30 -0.28 -22.00
CA VAL A 65 -30.45 -0.80 -23.37
C VAL A 65 -29.10 -1.11 -24.00
N VAL A 66 -28.07 -0.31 -23.70
CA VAL A 66 -26.73 -0.49 -24.26
C VAL A 66 -26.09 -1.80 -23.78
N GLN A 67 -26.25 -2.15 -22.50
CA GLN A 67 -25.82 -3.45 -21.96
C GLN A 67 -26.53 -4.60 -22.70
N ALA A 68 -27.85 -4.53 -22.89
CA ALA A 68 -28.60 -5.57 -23.58
C ALA A 68 -28.14 -5.75 -25.03
N LEU A 69 -28.00 -4.65 -25.77
CA LEU A 69 -27.53 -4.64 -27.15
C LEU A 69 -26.11 -5.21 -27.25
N LEU A 70 -25.21 -4.82 -26.35
CA LEU A 70 -23.82 -5.26 -26.36
C LEU A 70 -23.67 -6.74 -25.97
N GLU A 71 -24.41 -7.23 -24.98
CA GLU A 71 -24.39 -8.65 -24.59
C GLU A 71 -24.98 -9.53 -25.70
N GLY A 72 -26.10 -9.12 -26.30
CA GLY A 72 -26.67 -9.82 -27.46
C GLY A 72 -25.66 -9.92 -28.62
N LEU A 73 -24.87 -8.87 -28.85
CA LEU A 73 -23.80 -8.87 -29.84
C LEU A 73 -22.62 -9.77 -29.46
N GLN A 74 -22.24 -9.79 -28.18
CA GLN A 74 -21.17 -10.64 -27.67
C GLN A 74 -21.49 -12.12 -27.88
N LEU A 75 -22.73 -12.54 -27.61
CA LEU A 75 -23.17 -13.94 -27.72
C LEU A 75 -23.46 -14.39 -29.16
N SER A 76 -23.54 -13.46 -30.11
CA SER A 76 -23.80 -13.73 -31.53
C SER A 76 -22.62 -14.42 -32.22
N HIS A 77 -22.91 -15.46 -33.02
CA HIS A 77 -21.91 -16.19 -33.81
C HIS A 77 -22.30 -16.22 -35.30
N PRO A 78 -21.44 -15.79 -36.25
CA PRO A 78 -20.15 -15.14 -36.03
C PRO A 78 -20.30 -13.77 -35.35
N GLN A 79 -19.35 -13.43 -34.47
CA GLN A 79 -19.38 -12.18 -33.71
C GLN A 79 -19.15 -10.98 -34.63
N PRO A 80 -20.02 -9.95 -34.60
CA PRO A 80 -19.86 -8.77 -35.46
C PRO A 80 -18.69 -7.92 -35.02
N ARG A 81 -17.87 -7.51 -36.00
CA ARG A 81 -16.70 -6.66 -35.74
C ARG A 81 -17.13 -5.24 -35.40
N MET A 82 -16.77 -4.80 -34.19
CA MET A 82 -16.98 -3.43 -33.72
C MET A 82 -15.65 -2.71 -33.46
N PRO A 83 -15.58 -1.38 -33.60
CA PRO A 83 -14.39 -0.59 -33.24
C PRO A 83 -14.06 -0.73 -31.75
N SER A 84 -12.80 -1.00 -31.41
CA SER A 84 -12.36 -1.19 -30.02
C SER A 84 -12.56 0.05 -29.15
N GLU A 85 -12.36 1.24 -29.71
CA GLU A 85 -12.58 2.52 -29.03
C GLU A 85 -14.05 2.70 -28.59
N LEU A 86 -15.00 2.24 -29.42
CA LEU A 86 -16.42 2.27 -29.10
C LEU A 86 -16.76 1.28 -27.98
N ILE A 87 -16.23 0.05 -28.06
CA ILE A 87 -16.44 -0.97 -27.01
C ILE A 87 -15.90 -0.46 -25.67
N LYS A 88 -14.71 0.14 -25.66
CA LYS A 88 -14.12 0.79 -24.48
C LYS A 88 -15.02 1.88 -23.91
N TYR A 89 -15.47 2.81 -24.76
CA TYR A 89 -16.34 3.91 -24.35
C TYR A 89 -17.64 3.42 -23.73
N ILE A 90 -18.29 2.45 -24.38
CA ILE A 90 -19.55 1.87 -23.91
C ILE A 90 -19.35 1.12 -22.59
N GLY A 91 -18.30 0.30 -22.51
CA GLY A 91 -17.95 -0.48 -21.34
C GLY A 91 -17.88 0.38 -20.09
N LYS A 92 -17.11 1.47 -20.15
CA LYS A 92 -16.93 2.37 -19.00
C LYS A 92 -18.15 3.24 -18.69
N THR A 93 -18.85 3.73 -19.73
CA THR A 93 -19.91 4.73 -19.55
C THR A 93 -21.20 4.09 -19.04
N TYR A 94 -21.56 2.92 -19.56
CA TYR A 94 -22.85 2.25 -19.29
C TYR A 94 -22.71 1.05 -18.35
N ASN A 95 -21.58 0.92 -17.64
CA ASN A 95 -21.28 -0.19 -16.73
C ASN A 95 -21.42 -1.57 -17.43
N ALA A 96 -20.90 -1.66 -18.66
CA ALA A 96 -20.87 -2.89 -19.45
C ALA A 96 -19.45 -3.49 -19.45
N TRP A 97 -18.72 -3.37 -18.34
CA TRP A 97 -17.30 -3.70 -18.22
C TRP A 97 -16.98 -5.13 -18.62
N HIS A 98 -17.66 -6.12 -18.02
CA HIS A 98 -17.36 -7.54 -18.27
C HIS A 98 -17.68 -7.95 -19.72
N ILE A 99 -18.76 -7.41 -20.29
CA ILE A 99 -19.14 -7.62 -21.69
C ILE A 99 -18.08 -7.02 -22.61
N ALA A 100 -17.67 -5.78 -22.36
CA ALA A 100 -16.66 -5.07 -23.14
C ALA A 100 -15.27 -5.73 -23.06
N LEU A 101 -14.86 -6.19 -21.87
CA LEU A 101 -13.61 -6.92 -21.67
C LEU A 101 -13.61 -8.22 -22.46
N ALA A 102 -14.63 -9.05 -22.32
CA ALA A 102 -14.71 -10.33 -23.03
C ALA A 102 -14.71 -10.16 -24.57
N LEU A 103 -15.39 -9.13 -25.08
CA LEU A 103 -15.33 -8.74 -26.49
C LEU A 103 -13.91 -8.37 -26.92
N LEU A 104 -13.26 -7.47 -26.18
CA LEU A 104 -11.92 -6.99 -26.51
C LEU A 104 -10.86 -8.09 -26.37
N GLU A 105 -10.94 -8.95 -25.36
CA GLU A 105 -10.04 -10.12 -25.20
C GLU A 105 -10.16 -11.07 -26.40
N SER A 106 -11.39 -11.39 -26.80
CA SER A 106 -11.66 -12.21 -27.98
C SER A 106 -11.08 -11.57 -29.24
N HIS A 107 -11.30 -10.26 -29.43
CA HIS A 107 -10.74 -9.51 -30.56
C HIS A 107 -9.21 -9.47 -30.55
N VAL A 108 -8.56 -9.32 -29.38
CA VAL A 108 -7.09 -9.31 -29.24
C VAL A 108 -6.50 -10.67 -29.63
N MET A 109 -7.20 -11.79 -29.33
CA MET A 109 -6.79 -13.13 -29.76
C MET A 109 -6.98 -13.35 -31.26
N LEU A 110 -8.10 -12.89 -31.82
CA LEU A 110 -8.43 -13.08 -33.25
C LEU A 110 -7.65 -12.14 -34.18
N PHE A 111 -7.35 -10.92 -33.73
CA PHE A 111 -6.68 -9.88 -34.51
C PHE A 111 -5.40 -9.41 -33.83
N PRO A 112 -4.34 -10.26 -33.79
CA PRO A 112 -3.14 -9.94 -33.06
C PRO A 112 -2.37 -8.73 -33.60
N ASN A 113 -2.56 -8.34 -34.86
CA ASN A 113 -1.87 -7.18 -35.42
C ASN A 113 -2.60 -5.84 -35.16
N ASP A 114 -3.77 -5.86 -34.52
CA ASP A 114 -4.54 -4.65 -34.20
C ASP A 114 -4.10 -4.04 -32.85
N SER A 115 -3.19 -3.05 -32.91
CA SER A 115 -2.66 -2.41 -31.70
C SER A 115 -3.75 -1.65 -30.92
N LYS A 116 -4.71 -1.03 -31.62
CA LYS A 116 -5.78 -0.22 -31.01
C LYS A 116 -6.69 -1.05 -30.12
N CYS A 117 -6.90 -2.32 -30.47
CA CYS A 117 -7.67 -3.24 -29.65
C CYS A 117 -6.96 -3.54 -28.33
N CYS A 118 -5.64 -3.78 -28.38
CA CYS A 118 -4.82 -4.01 -27.20
C CYS A 118 -4.74 -2.78 -26.31
N GLU A 119 -4.55 -1.59 -26.90
CA GLU A 119 -4.53 -0.32 -26.18
C GLU A 119 -5.87 -0.05 -25.47
N SER A 120 -6.99 -0.33 -26.15
CA SER A 120 -8.33 -0.17 -25.57
C SER A 120 -8.57 -1.14 -24.40
N LEU A 121 -8.11 -2.38 -24.52
CA LEU A 121 -8.19 -3.38 -23.46
C LEU A 121 -7.29 -3.02 -22.27
N ALA A 122 -6.05 -2.59 -22.53
CA ALA A 122 -5.11 -2.14 -21.51
C ALA A 122 -5.66 -0.97 -20.69
N GLU A 123 -6.38 -0.06 -21.34
CA GLU A 123 -7.03 1.07 -20.68
C GLU A 123 -8.22 0.64 -19.80
N LEU A 124 -9.03 -0.32 -20.23
CA LEU A 124 -10.09 -0.86 -19.36
C LEU A 124 -9.52 -1.56 -18.13
N TYR A 125 -8.44 -2.33 -18.28
CA TYR A 125 -7.75 -2.92 -17.12
C TYR A 125 -7.20 -1.85 -16.17
N ARG A 126 -6.61 -0.77 -16.70
CA ARG A 126 -6.14 0.37 -15.90
C ARG A 126 -7.27 1.01 -15.10
N LEU A 127 -8.41 1.28 -15.73
CA LEU A 127 -9.58 1.90 -15.08
C LEU A 127 -10.21 1.00 -14.00
N LEU A 128 -10.11 -0.32 -14.15
CA LEU A 128 -10.56 -1.29 -13.16
C LEU A 128 -9.50 -1.60 -12.08
N ASN A 129 -8.32 -0.98 -12.17
CA ASN A 129 -7.19 -1.23 -11.28
C ASN A 129 -6.68 -2.70 -11.34
N GLU A 130 -6.78 -3.33 -12.51
CA GLU A 130 -6.33 -4.71 -12.80
C GLU A 130 -4.92 -4.70 -13.43
N GLU A 131 -3.95 -4.18 -12.69
CA GLU A 131 -2.60 -3.91 -13.20
C GLU A 131 -1.83 -5.17 -13.63
N ASP A 132 -2.11 -6.33 -13.04
CA ASP A 132 -1.46 -7.59 -13.43
C ASP A 132 -1.88 -8.05 -14.83
N MET A 133 -3.17 -7.94 -15.14
CA MET A 133 -3.70 -8.24 -16.47
C MET A 133 -3.17 -7.24 -17.50
N ARG A 134 -3.11 -5.96 -17.13
CA ARG A 134 -2.51 -4.90 -17.95
C ARG A 134 -1.03 -5.16 -18.24
N CYS A 135 -0.25 -5.52 -17.22
CA CYS A 135 1.16 -5.86 -17.37
C CYS A 135 1.36 -7.09 -18.26
N GLY A 136 0.56 -8.13 -18.07
CA GLY A 136 0.60 -9.35 -18.90
C GLY A 136 0.34 -9.05 -20.38
N LEU A 137 -0.68 -8.23 -20.67
CA LEU A 137 -1.01 -7.79 -22.01
C LEU A 137 0.15 -7.02 -22.65
N TRP A 138 0.70 -6.02 -21.98
CA TRP A 138 1.83 -5.24 -22.49
C TRP A 138 3.09 -6.07 -22.71
N LYS A 139 3.42 -7.00 -21.79
CA LYS A 139 4.58 -7.88 -21.97
C LYS A 139 4.46 -8.77 -23.21
N LYS A 140 3.26 -9.25 -23.52
CA LYS A 140 3.00 -10.05 -24.74
C LYS A 140 3.03 -9.23 -26.03
N ARG A 141 2.76 -7.93 -25.96
CA ARG A 141 2.65 -7.03 -27.14
C ARG A 141 3.88 -6.18 -27.40
N SER A 142 4.65 -5.88 -26.36
CA SER A 142 5.85 -5.05 -26.45
C SER A 142 6.87 -5.64 -27.42
N ILE A 143 7.53 -4.77 -28.18
CA ILE A 143 8.60 -5.15 -29.08
C ILE A 143 9.92 -5.25 -28.31
N THR A 144 10.22 -4.24 -27.49
CA THR A 144 11.52 -4.13 -26.83
C THR A 144 11.66 -5.06 -25.62
N ALA A 145 12.88 -5.54 -25.38
CA ALA A 145 13.18 -6.34 -24.20
C ALA A 145 13.16 -5.48 -22.93
N GLU A 146 13.52 -4.20 -23.07
CA GLU A 146 13.48 -3.18 -22.04
C GLU A 146 12.07 -3.01 -21.47
N THR A 147 11.02 -2.95 -22.29
CA THR A 147 9.63 -2.91 -21.80
C THR A 147 9.29 -4.14 -20.96
N ARG A 148 9.61 -5.34 -21.45
CA ARG A 148 9.30 -6.60 -20.74
C ARG A 148 10.01 -6.69 -19.39
N ALA A 149 11.28 -6.31 -19.37
CA ALA A 149 12.09 -6.28 -18.14
C ALA A 149 11.61 -5.17 -17.20
N GLY A 150 11.33 -3.97 -17.70
CA GLY A 150 10.85 -2.81 -16.92
C GLY A 150 9.51 -3.10 -16.24
N LEU A 151 8.53 -3.62 -16.98
CA LEU A 151 7.24 -4.01 -16.40
C LEU A 151 7.39 -5.14 -15.36
N SER A 152 8.36 -6.05 -15.56
CA SER A 152 8.63 -7.08 -14.55
C SER A 152 9.22 -6.48 -13.27
N LEU A 153 10.13 -5.51 -13.39
CA LEU A 153 10.67 -4.79 -12.23
C LEU A 153 9.60 -4.00 -11.50
N VAL A 154 8.68 -3.34 -12.22
CA VAL A 154 7.51 -2.65 -11.65
C VAL A 154 6.64 -3.59 -10.84
N GLN A 155 6.26 -4.75 -11.39
CA GLN A 155 5.43 -5.73 -10.67
C GLN A 155 6.06 -6.25 -9.37
N HIS A 156 7.40 -6.30 -9.30
CA HIS A 156 8.12 -6.73 -8.09
C HIS A 156 8.46 -5.55 -7.15
N GLY A 157 8.07 -4.32 -7.48
CA GLY A 157 8.35 -3.13 -6.66
C GLY A 157 9.79 -2.61 -6.75
N TYR A 158 10.58 -3.03 -7.74
CA TYR A 158 11.95 -2.53 -7.94
C TYR A 158 11.97 -1.20 -8.72
N TRP A 159 11.35 -0.16 -8.13
CA TRP A 159 11.07 1.13 -8.78
C TRP A 159 12.31 1.82 -9.35
N HIS A 160 13.41 1.91 -8.59
CA HIS A 160 14.63 2.60 -9.04
C HIS A 160 15.23 1.95 -10.30
N ARG A 161 15.26 0.61 -10.34
CA ARG A 161 15.77 -0.14 -11.50
C ARG A 161 14.84 -0.01 -12.69
N ALA A 162 13.53 -0.08 -12.47
CA ALA A 162 12.53 0.11 -13.51
C ALA A 162 12.62 1.51 -14.12
N GLN A 163 12.67 2.56 -13.28
CA GLN A 163 12.79 3.95 -13.70
C GLN A 163 14.04 4.18 -14.55
N SER A 164 15.20 3.69 -14.12
CA SER A 164 16.45 3.79 -14.88
C SER A 164 16.34 3.10 -16.24
N LEU A 165 15.72 1.91 -16.28
CA LEU A 165 15.56 1.15 -17.50
C LEU A 165 14.61 1.84 -18.51
N PHE A 166 13.47 2.36 -18.05
CA PHE A 166 12.56 3.13 -18.91
C PHE A 166 13.22 4.42 -19.42
N TYR A 167 13.98 5.12 -18.58
CA TYR A 167 14.75 6.29 -19.01
C TYR A 167 15.77 5.95 -20.10
N GLN A 168 16.54 4.88 -19.91
CA GLN A 168 17.48 4.39 -20.94
C GLN A 168 16.77 4.02 -22.25
N ALA A 169 15.60 3.38 -22.17
CA ALA A 169 14.81 3.05 -23.35
C ALA A 169 14.36 4.32 -24.09
N MET A 170 13.85 5.33 -23.37
CA MET A 170 13.48 6.62 -23.96
C MET A 170 14.67 7.32 -24.63
N VAL A 171 15.84 7.36 -23.98
CA VAL A 171 17.07 7.96 -24.55
C VAL A 171 17.49 7.25 -25.85
N LYS A 172 17.51 5.91 -25.86
CA LYS A 172 17.81 5.11 -27.07
C LYS A 172 16.83 5.39 -28.20
N ALA A 173 15.55 5.60 -27.88
CA ALA A 173 14.54 5.93 -28.88
C ALA A 173 14.77 7.31 -29.50
N THR A 174 15.08 8.33 -28.69
CA THR A 174 15.43 9.68 -29.17
C THR A 174 16.71 9.68 -30.00
N GLN A 175 17.67 8.81 -29.69
CA GLN A 175 18.91 8.62 -30.47
C GLN A 175 18.70 7.81 -31.77
N GLY A 176 17.48 7.36 -32.06
CA GLY A 176 17.16 6.60 -33.27
C GLY A 176 17.64 5.15 -33.26
N THR A 177 18.10 4.62 -32.12
CA THR A 177 18.64 3.25 -32.02
C THR A 177 17.65 2.16 -32.44
N TYR A 178 16.34 2.42 -32.27
CA TYR A 178 15.29 1.47 -32.62
C TYR A 178 14.77 1.56 -34.06
N ASN A 179 15.36 2.40 -34.93
CA ASN A 179 14.98 2.52 -36.35
C ASN A 179 13.46 2.68 -36.60
N ASN A 180 12.73 3.41 -35.74
CA ASN A 180 11.28 3.60 -35.78
C ASN A 180 10.43 2.31 -35.74
N THR A 181 10.99 1.19 -35.26
CA THR A 181 10.25 -0.06 -35.11
C THR A 181 9.30 -0.06 -33.92
N VAL A 182 9.58 0.76 -32.91
CA VAL A 182 8.81 0.81 -31.66
C VAL A 182 7.53 1.65 -31.84
N PRO A 183 6.35 1.13 -31.51
CA PRO A 183 5.10 1.87 -31.59
C PRO A 183 5.07 3.06 -30.62
N LYS A 184 4.42 4.16 -31.02
CA LYS A 184 4.22 5.33 -30.16
C LYS A 184 3.56 4.96 -28.82
N ALA A 185 2.62 4.01 -28.82
CA ALA A 185 1.95 3.55 -27.61
C ALA A 185 2.92 2.91 -26.60
N GLU A 186 3.95 2.18 -27.07
CA GLU A 186 4.99 1.62 -26.20
C GLU A 186 5.90 2.72 -25.64
N MET A 187 6.19 3.78 -26.41
CA MET A 187 6.93 4.94 -25.92
C MET A 187 6.15 5.72 -24.85
N CYS A 188 4.84 5.93 -25.05
CA CYS A 188 3.98 6.55 -24.05
C CYS A 188 3.91 5.71 -22.77
N LEU A 189 3.91 4.38 -22.88
CA LEU A 189 3.99 3.50 -21.72
C LEU A 189 5.28 3.72 -20.92
N TRP A 190 6.43 3.92 -21.58
CA TRP A 190 7.67 4.20 -20.86
C TRP A 190 7.61 5.48 -20.04
N GLU A 191 7.05 6.54 -20.61
CA GLU A 191 6.86 7.81 -19.91
C GLU A 191 5.89 7.65 -18.73
N GLU A 192 4.74 7.01 -18.95
CA GLU A 192 3.75 6.73 -17.90
C GLU A 192 4.36 5.92 -16.74
N GLN A 193 5.07 4.83 -17.05
CA GLN A 193 5.69 3.97 -16.05
C GLN A 193 6.86 4.64 -15.35
N TRP A 194 7.61 5.52 -16.04
CA TRP A 194 8.67 6.31 -15.42
C TRP A 194 8.10 7.30 -14.40
N LEU A 195 7.02 8.01 -14.76
CA LEU A 195 6.31 8.93 -13.87
C LEU A 195 5.72 8.17 -12.67
N TYR A 196 5.14 7.01 -12.92
CA TYR A 196 4.62 6.15 -11.85
C TYR A 196 5.73 5.72 -10.88
N CYS A 197 6.88 5.24 -11.38
CA CYS A 197 8.02 4.90 -10.54
C CYS A 197 8.52 6.10 -9.72
N ALA A 198 8.60 7.30 -10.33
CA ALA A 198 9.01 8.51 -9.65
C ALA A 198 8.08 8.88 -8.48
N SER A 199 6.76 8.70 -8.67
CA SER A 199 5.76 8.91 -7.63
C SER A 199 5.92 7.93 -6.46
N GLN A 200 6.17 6.64 -6.74
CA GLN A 200 6.43 5.63 -5.71
C GLN A 200 7.74 5.89 -4.95
N LEU A 201 8.75 6.45 -5.62
CA LEU A 201 10.02 6.86 -5.03
C LEU A 201 9.96 8.23 -4.32
N SER A 202 8.79 8.87 -4.27
CA SER A 202 8.60 10.21 -3.67
C SER A 202 9.53 11.28 -4.25
N GLN A 203 9.87 11.20 -5.54
CA GLN A 203 10.74 12.15 -6.23
C GLN A 203 9.97 13.38 -6.73
N TRP A 204 9.25 14.04 -5.82
CA TRP A 204 8.36 15.15 -6.16
C TRP A 204 9.10 16.36 -6.72
N ASP A 205 10.34 16.59 -6.30
CA ASP A 205 11.19 17.70 -6.79
C ASP A 205 11.39 17.56 -8.31
N ALA A 206 11.82 16.36 -8.74
CA ALA A 206 12.04 16.04 -10.15
C ALA A 206 10.74 16.04 -10.97
N LEU A 207 9.63 15.60 -10.38
CA LEU A 207 8.32 15.61 -11.04
C LEU A 207 7.80 17.04 -11.25
N ALA A 208 8.00 17.94 -10.28
CA ALA A 208 7.65 19.34 -10.41
C ALA A 208 8.49 20.01 -11.50
N ASP A 209 9.81 19.77 -11.53
CA ASP A 209 10.70 20.32 -12.56
C ASP A 209 10.33 19.82 -13.97
N PHE A 210 10.05 18.51 -14.09
CA PHE A 210 9.56 17.92 -15.33
C PHE A 210 8.24 18.57 -15.78
N GLY A 211 7.28 18.67 -14.86
CA GLY A 211 5.97 19.28 -15.12
C GLY A 211 6.08 20.74 -15.56
N LYS A 212 6.99 21.52 -14.96
CA LYS A 212 7.28 22.91 -15.35
C LYS A 212 7.88 22.98 -16.76
N SER A 213 8.76 22.04 -17.12
CA SER A 213 9.45 22.03 -18.43
C SER A 213 8.55 21.62 -19.60
N VAL A 214 7.62 20.69 -19.37
CA VAL A 214 6.69 20.15 -20.39
C VAL A 214 5.33 20.87 -20.36
N GLU A 215 5.11 21.74 -19.37
CA GLU A 215 3.81 22.35 -19.07
C GLU A 215 2.70 21.30 -18.82
N ASN A 216 3.06 20.17 -18.19
CA ASN A 216 2.10 19.14 -17.81
C ASN A 216 1.38 19.52 -16.51
N TYR A 217 0.20 20.12 -16.67
CA TYR A 217 -0.60 20.61 -15.54
C TYR A 217 -1.11 19.51 -14.59
N GLU A 218 -1.33 18.28 -15.05
CA GLU A 218 -1.80 17.19 -14.19
C GLU A 218 -0.73 16.81 -13.15
N ILE A 219 0.53 16.67 -13.60
CA ILE A 219 1.66 16.37 -12.73
C ILE A 219 1.96 17.56 -11.81
N LEU A 220 1.88 18.79 -12.33
CA LEU A 220 2.09 19.99 -11.53
C LEU A 220 1.06 20.12 -10.41
N LEU A 221 -0.22 19.89 -10.72
CA LEU A 221 -1.28 19.88 -9.73
C LEU A 221 -1.04 18.84 -8.65
N ASP A 222 -0.46 17.68 -8.97
CA ASP A 222 -0.20 16.63 -7.98
C ASP A 222 1.10 16.82 -7.17
N SER A 223 2.09 17.52 -7.73
CA SER A 223 3.42 17.70 -7.12
C SER A 223 3.53 18.98 -6.27
N LEU A 224 2.91 20.09 -6.69
CA LEU A 224 3.11 21.41 -6.07
C LEU A 224 2.43 21.60 -4.71
N TRP A 225 1.40 20.81 -4.36
CA TRP A 225 0.88 20.82 -2.98
C TRP A 225 1.72 19.94 -2.04
N LYS A 226 2.40 18.92 -2.59
CA LYS A 226 3.32 18.04 -1.85
C LYS A 226 4.64 18.72 -1.53
N LEU A 227 5.06 19.61 -2.41
CA LEU A 227 6.17 20.55 -2.23
C LEU A 227 5.57 21.95 -2.23
N PRO A 228 5.15 22.49 -1.07
CA PRO A 228 4.19 23.60 -0.96
C PRO A 228 4.67 24.91 -1.63
N ASP A 229 4.57 24.96 -2.96
CA ASP A 229 4.80 26.12 -3.84
C ASP A 229 3.44 26.62 -4.33
N TRP A 230 2.64 27.04 -3.35
CA TRP A 230 1.27 27.53 -3.56
C TRP A 230 1.23 28.78 -4.44
N THR A 231 2.30 29.58 -4.41
CA THR A 231 2.49 30.76 -5.26
C THR A 231 2.51 30.40 -6.74
N TYR A 232 3.36 29.44 -7.13
CA TYR A 232 3.43 28.99 -8.51
C TYR A 232 2.12 28.33 -8.95
N MET A 233 1.49 27.55 -8.06
CA MET A 233 0.19 26.93 -8.34
C MET A 233 -0.90 27.98 -8.65
N LYS A 234 -0.97 29.06 -7.86
CA LYS A 234 -1.95 30.15 -8.04
C LYS A 234 -1.75 30.92 -9.34
N GLU A 235 -0.50 31.28 -9.64
CA GLU A 235 -0.19 32.20 -10.75
C GLU A 235 -0.09 31.51 -12.10
N HIS A 236 0.39 30.25 -12.14
CA HIS A 236 0.77 29.59 -13.39
C HIS A 236 -0.04 28.33 -13.71
N VAL A 237 -0.57 27.63 -12.71
CA VAL A 237 -1.25 26.33 -12.91
C VAL A 237 -2.76 26.49 -12.94
N ILE A 238 -3.37 26.97 -11.85
CA ILE A 238 -4.84 27.09 -11.72
C ILE A 238 -5.48 27.88 -12.88
N PRO A 239 -4.92 29.02 -13.36
CA PRO A 239 -5.54 29.78 -14.45
C PRO A 239 -5.45 29.12 -15.82
N LYS A 240 -4.49 28.19 -16.02
CA LYS A 240 -4.19 27.58 -17.32
C LYS A 240 -4.60 26.12 -17.44
N ALA A 241 -4.77 25.44 -16.31
CA ALA A 241 -5.08 24.01 -16.27
C ALA A 241 -6.48 23.73 -16.84
N GLN A 242 -6.54 23.03 -17.98
CA GLN A 242 -7.78 22.47 -18.54
C GLN A 242 -7.82 20.95 -18.31
N VAL A 243 -7.96 20.57 -17.04
CA VAL A 243 -7.95 19.16 -16.60
C VAL A 243 -9.39 18.67 -16.39
N GLU A 244 -9.63 17.38 -16.64
CA GLU A 244 -10.92 16.74 -16.41
C GLU A 244 -11.36 16.87 -14.93
N GLU A 245 -12.65 17.09 -14.71
CA GLU A 245 -13.20 17.19 -13.37
C GLU A 245 -13.16 15.81 -12.68
N THR A 246 -12.25 15.68 -11.72
CA THR A 246 -12.08 14.45 -10.93
C THR A 246 -12.18 14.75 -9.44
N PRO A 247 -12.52 13.76 -8.59
CA PRO A 247 -12.50 13.95 -7.14
C PRO A 247 -11.12 14.39 -6.65
N LYS A 248 -10.04 13.84 -7.22
CA LYS A 248 -8.65 14.26 -6.94
C LYS A 248 -8.40 15.75 -7.26
N LEU A 249 -8.91 16.26 -8.38
CA LEU A 249 -8.79 17.69 -8.71
C LEU A 249 -9.52 18.57 -7.69
N ARG A 250 -10.76 18.20 -7.32
CA ARG A 250 -11.55 18.91 -6.30
C ARG A 250 -10.86 18.91 -4.94
N LEU A 251 -10.22 17.80 -4.59
CA LEU A 251 -9.42 17.66 -3.38
C LEU A 251 -8.24 18.66 -3.37
N ILE A 252 -7.47 18.74 -4.45
CA ILE A 252 -6.34 19.69 -4.57
C ILE A 252 -6.81 21.14 -4.50
N GLN A 253 -7.94 21.45 -5.14
CA GLN A 253 -8.58 22.77 -5.04
C GLN A 253 -8.99 23.10 -3.60
N ALA A 254 -9.50 22.11 -2.85
CA ALA A 254 -9.85 22.29 -1.45
C ALA A 254 -8.62 22.48 -0.55
N TYR A 255 -7.52 21.76 -0.80
CA TYR A 255 -6.22 22.00 -0.13
C TYR A 255 -5.76 23.44 -0.32
N PHE A 256 -5.79 23.92 -1.57
CA PHE A 256 -5.42 25.29 -1.91
C PHE A 256 -6.30 26.32 -1.18
N ALA A 257 -7.62 26.12 -1.18
CA ALA A 257 -8.57 27.02 -0.52
C ALA A 257 -8.35 27.11 1.00
N LEU A 258 -8.03 26.00 1.66
CA LEU A 258 -7.68 25.99 3.08
C LEU A 258 -6.34 26.66 3.36
N HIS A 259 -5.35 26.50 2.47
CA HIS A 259 -4.03 27.11 2.63
C HIS A 259 -4.07 28.64 2.52
N GLU A 260 -4.89 29.20 1.62
CA GLU A 260 -4.95 30.66 1.40
C GLU A 260 -5.39 31.45 2.65
N LYS A 261 -5.99 30.77 3.66
CA LYS A 261 -6.46 31.36 4.94
C LYS A 261 -7.35 32.60 4.76
N ASN A 262 -7.99 32.74 3.61
CA ASN A 262 -8.98 33.80 3.35
C ASN A 262 -10.20 33.61 4.27
N THR A 263 -10.91 34.70 4.59
CA THR A 263 -12.11 34.69 5.43
C THR A 263 -13.21 33.75 4.95
N ASN A 264 -13.26 33.46 3.65
CA ASN A 264 -14.21 32.52 3.03
C ASN A 264 -13.59 31.15 2.67
N GLY A 265 -12.27 30.96 2.85
CA GLY A 265 -11.54 29.78 2.35
C GLY A 265 -12.05 28.45 2.92
N VAL A 266 -12.54 28.47 4.17
CA VAL A 266 -13.17 27.29 4.79
C VAL A 266 -14.50 26.93 4.10
N GLY A 267 -15.36 27.91 3.84
CA GLY A 267 -16.64 27.66 3.16
C GLY A 267 -16.45 27.24 1.69
N ASP A 268 -15.44 27.81 1.02
CA ASP A 268 -15.08 27.41 -0.34
C ASP A 268 -14.55 25.97 -0.37
N ALA A 269 -13.68 25.59 0.58
CA ALA A 269 -13.17 24.23 0.71
C ALA A 269 -14.30 23.22 0.97
N GLU A 270 -15.26 23.51 1.85
CA GLU A 270 -16.41 22.64 2.11
C GLU A 270 -17.27 22.42 0.86
N ASN A 271 -17.48 23.46 0.05
CA ASN A 271 -18.20 23.35 -1.22
C ASN A 271 -17.44 22.46 -2.23
N MET A 272 -16.11 22.64 -2.33
CA MET A 272 -15.28 21.80 -3.21
C MET A 272 -15.28 20.33 -2.76
N VAL A 273 -15.22 20.08 -1.44
CA VAL A 273 -15.34 18.73 -0.88
C VAL A 273 -16.69 18.11 -1.22
N GLY A 274 -17.80 18.85 -1.05
CA GLY A 274 -19.14 18.38 -1.42
C GLY A 274 -19.22 17.93 -2.88
N LYS A 275 -18.73 18.76 -3.81
CA LYS A 275 -18.64 18.39 -5.23
C LYS A 275 -17.72 17.20 -5.48
N GLY A 276 -16.62 17.10 -4.74
CA GLY A 276 -15.71 15.95 -4.81
C GLY A 276 -16.37 14.64 -4.39
N VAL A 277 -17.20 14.68 -3.34
CA VAL A 277 -18.00 13.53 -2.89
C VAL A 277 -19.02 13.12 -3.95
N ASP A 278 -19.76 14.06 -4.54
CA ASP A 278 -20.73 13.78 -5.60
C ASP A 278 -20.07 13.08 -6.81
N LEU A 279 -18.92 13.61 -7.27
CA LEU A 279 -18.16 13.01 -8.36
C LEU A 279 -17.62 11.60 -8.00
N ALA A 280 -17.16 11.40 -6.77
CA ALA A 280 -16.67 10.09 -6.32
C ALA A 280 -17.80 9.07 -6.22
N LEU A 281 -19.01 9.48 -5.81
CA LEU A 281 -20.21 8.64 -5.80
C LEU A 281 -20.68 8.31 -7.23
N GLU A 282 -20.61 9.26 -8.16
CA GLU A 282 -20.90 9.01 -9.56
C GLU A 282 -19.94 7.96 -10.14
N GLN A 283 -18.63 8.13 -9.92
CA GLN A 283 -17.62 7.16 -10.34
C GLN A 283 -17.84 5.80 -9.69
N TRP A 284 -18.20 5.75 -8.41
CA TRP A 284 -18.54 4.51 -7.71
C TRP A 284 -19.69 3.76 -8.38
N TRP A 285 -20.74 4.47 -8.80
CA TRP A 285 -21.90 3.89 -9.49
C TRP A 285 -21.59 3.41 -10.93
N GLN A 286 -20.57 3.98 -11.55
CA GLN A 286 -20.09 3.58 -12.88
C GLN A 286 -19.26 2.28 -12.83
N LEU A 287 -18.71 1.90 -11.67
CA LEU A 287 -17.90 0.70 -11.51
C LEU A 287 -18.75 -0.60 -11.42
N PRO A 288 -18.16 -1.78 -11.72
CA PRO A 288 -18.84 -3.06 -11.59
C PRO A 288 -19.23 -3.38 -10.14
N GLU A 289 -20.38 -4.03 -9.94
CA GLU A 289 -20.86 -4.40 -8.60
C GLU A 289 -19.90 -5.33 -7.84
N MET A 290 -19.27 -6.28 -8.55
CA MET A 290 -18.46 -7.33 -7.94
C MET A 290 -16.96 -7.00 -7.83
N SER A 291 -16.48 -5.91 -8.46
CA SER A 291 -15.06 -5.56 -8.43
C SER A 291 -14.71 -4.78 -7.17
N VAL A 292 -13.91 -5.38 -6.27
CA VAL A 292 -13.42 -4.69 -5.06
C VAL A 292 -12.19 -3.83 -5.39
N HIS A 293 -11.28 -4.31 -6.23
CA HIS A 293 -10.01 -3.64 -6.54
C HIS A 293 -10.19 -2.28 -7.24
N SER A 294 -11.18 -2.16 -8.12
CA SER A 294 -11.51 -0.91 -8.81
C SER A 294 -11.98 0.21 -7.86
N ARG A 295 -12.50 -0.14 -6.69
CA ARG A 295 -13.05 0.81 -5.72
C ARG A 295 -12.03 1.31 -4.70
N ILE A 296 -10.91 0.61 -4.54
CA ILE A 296 -9.87 0.96 -3.56
C ILE A 296 -9.39 2.42 -3.73
N PRO A 297 -9.08 2.92 -4.95
CA PRO A 297 -8.66 4.31 -5.13
C PRO A 297 -9.74 5.33 -4.73
N LEU A 298 -11.03 4.98 -4.86
CA LEU A 298 -12.13 5.84 -4.42
C LEU A 298 -12.26 5.86 -2.90
N LEU A 299 -12.09 4.71 -2.23
CA LEU A 299 -12.07 4.64 -0.76
C LEU A 299 -10.95 5.49 -0.17
N GLN A 300 -9.76 5.45 -0.78
CA GLN A 300 -8.62 6.27 -0.38
C GLN A 300 -8.93 7.77 -0.57
N GLN A 301 -9.58 8.16 -1.67
CA GLN A 301 -10.02 9.53 -1.91
C GLN A 301 -11.13 9.98 -0.95
N PHE A 302 -12.09 9.11 -0.61
CA PHE A 302 -13.11 9.42 0.39
C PHE A 302 -12.49 9.74 1.75
N GLN A 303 -11.46 8.98 2.16
CA GLN A 303 -10.74 9.30 3.38
C GLN A 303 -10.09 10.69 3.31
N GLN A 304 -9.44 11.04 2.19
CA GLN A 304 -8.82 12.35 2.01
C GLN A 304 -9.84 13.49 2.04
N LEU A 305 -11.00 13.33 1.39
CA LEU A 305 -12.09 14.31 1.41
C LEU A 305 -12.60 14.56 2.83
N VAL A 306 -12.73 13.51 3.64
CA VAL A 306 -13.08 13.63 5.07
C VAL A 306 -11.97 14.34 5.84
N GLU A 307 -10.69 14.05 5.57
CA GLU A 307 -9.57 14.72 6.23
C GLU A 307 -9.49 16.21 5.90
N VAL A 308 -9.85 16.63 4.68
CA VAL A 308 -9.97 18.05 4.34
C VAL A 308 -11.07 18.73 5.18
N GLN A 309 -12.23 18.07 5.30
CA GLN A 309 -13.33 18.59 6.10
C GLN A 309 -12.97 18.68 7.59
N GLU A 310 -12.22 17.71 8.11
CA GLU A 310 -11.72 17.73 9.49
C GLU A 310 -10.63 18.80 9.67
N SER A 311 -9.71 18.98 8.71
CA SER A 311 -8.73 20.08 8.72
C SER A 311 -9.40 21.45 8.76
N ALA A 312 -10.51 21.63 8.03
CA ALA A 312 -11.29 22.85 8.08
C ALA A 312 -11.82 23.14 9.50
N ARG A 313 -12.33 22.11 10.20
CA ARG A 313 -12.77 22.22 11.61
C ARG A 313 -11.61 22.55 12.55
N VAL A 314 -10.44 21.93 12.36
CA VAL A 314 -9.22 22.25 13.13
C VAL A 314 -8.85 23.73 12.99
N LEU A 315 -8.92 24.29 11.78
CA LEU A 315 -8.64 25.72 11.55
C LEU A 315 -9.69 26.64 12.20
N ILE A 316 -10.97 26.25 12.18
CA ILE A 316 -12.05 26.98 12.88
C ILE A 316 -11.79 27.00 14.39
N ASP A 317 -11.47 25.85 15.00
CA ASP A 317 -11.16 25.72 16.42
C ASP A 317 -9.98 26.59 16.83
N ILE A 318 -8.91 26.59 16.04
CA ILE A 318 -7.75 27.46 16.25
C ILE A 318 -8.17 28.94 16.22
N SER A 319 -8.96 29.34 15.22
CA SER A 319 -9.44 30.72 15.08
C SER A 319 -10.30 31.15 16.27
N ASN A 320 -11.20 30.27 16.74
CA ASN A 320 -12.06 30.52 17.89
C ASN A 320 -11.26 30.60 19.20
N GLY A 321 -10.28 29.70 19.38
CA GLY A 321 -9.40 29.69 20.53
C GLY A 321 -8.56 30.96 20.66
N ASN A 322 -8.03 31.46 19.54
CA ASN A 322 -7.24 32.71 19.52
C ASN A 322 -8.07 33.95 19.90
N LYS A 323 -9.36 33.99 19.57
CA LYS A 323 -10.27 35.09 19.98
C LYS A 323 -10.54 35.11 21.48
N LEU A 324 -10.61 33.95 22.12
CA LEU A 324 -10.95 33.79 23.54
C LEU A 324 -9.73 33.92 24.48
N SER A 325 -8.52 33.66 23.98
CA SER A 325 -7.24 33.78 24.69
C SER A 325 -6.97 35.20 25.21
N GLY A 326 -7.52 36.23 24.54
CA GLY A 326 -7.36 37.63 24.96
C GLY A 326 -8.07 38.02 26.26
N ASN A 327 -9.02 37.22 26.79
CA ASN A 327 -9.95 37.67 27.85
C ASN A 327 -10.32 36.63 28.94
N SER A 328 -9.60 35.52 29.12
CA SER A 328 -10.10 34.43 29.99
C SER A 328 -9.18 34.04 31.15
N ALA A 329 -9.76 34.02 32.36
CA ALA A 329 -9.18 33.50 33.60
C ALA A 329 -8.82 32.00 33.48
N ALA A 330 -7.79 31.59 34.23
CA ALA A 330 -6.98 30.36 34.11
C ALA A 330 -7.68 28.98 34.27
N GLY A 331 -9.00 28.87 34.13
CA GLY A 331 -9.76 27.61 34.34
C GLY A 331 -10.47 27.03 33.10
N VAL A 332 -10.65 27.80 32.02
CA VAL A 332 -11.52 27.41 30.88
C VAL A 332 -10.74 26.79 29.70
N GLN A 333 -9.40 26.84 29.71
CA GLN A 333 -8.55 26.43 28.58
C GLN A 333 -8.61 24.94 28.20
N GLY A 334 -9.11 24.06 29.09
CA GLY A 334 -9.14 22.61 28.85
C GLY A 334 -10.07 22.17 27.71
N ASN A 335 -11.21 22.86 27.54
CA ASN A 335 -12.26 22.51 26.57
C ASN A 335 -12.23 23.33 25.27
N LEU A 336 -11.38 24.36 25.15
CA LEU A 336 -11.37 25.23 23.95
C LEU A 336 -10.88 24.55 22.66
N TYR A 337 -10.16 23.43 22.80
CA TYR A 337 -9.55 22.70 21.68
C TYR A 337 -9.88 21.20 21.74
N ALA A 338 -11.09 20.87 22.22
CA ALA A 338 -11.51 19.47 22.37
C ALA A 338 -11.63 18.78 21.00
N ASP A 339 -12.38 19.36 20.05
CA ASP A 339 -12.59 18.76 18.73
C ASP A 339 -11.26 18.64 17.97
N LEU A 340 -10.38 19.66 18.04
CA LEU A 340 -9.01 19.56 17.53
C LEU A 340 -8.28 18.32 18.06
N LYS A 341 -8.23 18.13 19.39
CA LYS A 341 -7.52 16.99 20.00
C LYS A 341 -8.12 15.65 19.56
N ASP A 342 -9.45 15.56 19.55
CA ASP A 342 -10.17 14.35 19.16
C ASP A 342 -9.91 13.99 17.69
N ILE A 343 -9.83 14.98 16.80
CA ILE A 343 -9.45 14.78 15.39
C ILE A 343 -8.02 14.24 15.28
N LEU A 344 -7.05 14.83 15.99
CA LEU A 344 -5.65 14.38 15.91
C LEU A 344 -5.47 12.96 16.46
N GLU A 345 -6.19 12.60 17.52
CA GLU A 345 -6.21 11.23 18.05
C GLU A 345 -6.86 10.26 17.06
N THR A 346 -7.97 10.65 16.44
CA THR A 346 -8.63 9.86 15.40
C THR A 346 -7.72 9.62 14.19
N TRP A 347 -6.96 10.64 13.77
CA TRP A 347 -6.00 10.52 12.67
C TRP A 347 -4.89 9.51 12.98
N ARG A 348 -4.44 9.39 14.23
CA ARG A 348 -3.47 8.36 14.62
C ARG A 348 -4.01 6.93 14.47
N LEU A 349 -5.32 6.74 14.65
CA LEU A 349 -5.98 5.44 14.54
C LEU A 349 -6.40 5.12 13.10
N ARG A 350 -6.70 6.14 12.30
CA ARG A 350 -7.15 6.00 10.90
C ARG A 350 -5.97 6.14 9.94
N THR A 351 -5.23 5.05 9.73
CA THR A 351 -4.14 4.98 8.74
C THR A 351 -4.48 4.02 7.59
N PRO A 352 -3.86 4.18 6.41
CA PRO A 352 -3.92 3.19 5.35
C PRO A 352 -3.38 1.83 5.81
N ASN A 353 -3.58 0.81 4.99
CA ASN A 353 -3.04 -0.52 5.27
C ASN A 353 -1.55 -0.58 4.92
N GLU A 354 -0.80 -1.48 5.56
CA GLU A 354 0.65 -1.59 5.33
C GLU A 354 1.01 -2.03 3.90
N TRP A 355 0.06 -2.64 3.19
CA TRP A 355 0.19 -3.05 1.79
C TRP A 355 -0.30 -2.02 0.76
N ASP A 356 -0.87 -0.89 1.20
CA ASP A 356 -1.22 0.20 0.28
C ASP A 356 0.04 0.85 -0.29
N ASN A 357 -0.05 1.35 -1.53
CA ASN A 357 1.07 1.96 -2.23
C ASN A 357 1.68 3.14 -1.46
N MET A 358 2.99 3.37 -1.65
CA MET A 358 3.72 4.45 -1.00
C MET A 358 3.11 5.83 -1.32
N SER A 359 2.60 6.02 -2.53
CA SER A 359 1.92 7.26 -2.92
C SER A 359 0.70 7.57 -2.06
N VAL A 360 -0.08 6.57 -1.65
CA VAL A 360 -1.28 6.74 -0.81
C VAL A 360 -0.90 7.18 0.60
N TRP A 361 0.13 6.53 1.16
CA TRP A 361 0.71 6.92 2.45
C TRP A 361 1.27 8.33 2.40
N TYR A 362 2.00 8.67 1.33
CA TYR A 362 2.58 9.99 1.15
C TYR A 362 1.49 11.06 1.06
N ASP A 363 0.48 10.86 0.21
CA ASP A 363 -0.58 11.84 0.00
C ASP A 363 -1.30 12.20 1.32
N LEU A 364 -1.67 11.17 2.10
CA LEU A 364 -2.36 11.35 3.36
C LEU A 364 -1.49 12.06 4.40
N LEU A 365 -0.27 11.54 4.61
CA LEU A 365 0.60 12.04 5.68
C LEU A 365 1.19 13.41 5.35
N GLN A 366 1.36 13.75 4.07
CA GLN A 366 1.78 15.09 3.67
C GLN A 366 0.70 16.13 3.94
N TRP A 367 -0.57 15.84 3.65
CA TRP A 367 -1.67 16.75 4.00
C TRP A 367 -1.79 16.96 5.52
N ARG A 368 -1.60 15.89 6.30
CA ARG A 368 -1.54 16.00 7.76
C ARG A 368 -0.36 16.84 8.22
N ASN A 369 0.82 16.70 7.62
CA ASN A 369 1.99 17.53 7.93
C ASN A 369 1.69 19.01 7.74
N ASP A 370 1.01 19.39 6.65
CA ASP A 370 0.61 20.77 6.39
C ASP A 370 -0.39 21.28 7.43
N THR A 371 -1.37 20.44 7.81
CA THR A 371 -2.31 20.77 8.88
C THR A 371 -1.58 20.94 10.22
N TYR A 372 -0.63 20.05 10.56
CA TYR A 372 0.17 20.16 11.79
C TYR A 372 1.09 21.37 11.79
N ASN A 373 1.64 21.79 10.65
CA ASN A 373 2.40 23.03 10.55
C ASN A 373 1.52 24.23 10.95
N SER A 374 0.24 24.23 10.54
CA SER A 374 -0.71 25.26 10.96
C SER A 374 -1.02 25.22 12.45
N VAL A 375 -1.12 24.02 13.05
CA VAL A 375 -1.28 23.83 14.51
C VAL A 375 -0.05 24.30 15.28
N ILE A 376 1.15 23.96 14.82
CA ILE A 376 2.43 24.37 15.44
C ILE A 376 2.54 25.89 15.46
N GLU A 377 2.25 26.55 14.33
CA GLU A 377 2.32 28.02 14.25
C GLU A 377 1.29 28.67 15.19
N ALA A 378 0.08 28.10 15.30
CA ALA A 378 -0.95 28.60 16.20
C ALA A 378 -0.59 28.47 17.69
N PHE A 379 0.12 27.40 18.07
CA PHE A 379 0.48 27.12 19.48
C PHE A 379 1.92 27.48 19.84
N LYS A 380 2.62 28.22 18.98
CA LYS A 380 4.01 28.63 19.21
C LYS A 380 4.20 29.42 20.51
N ASP A 381 3.28 30.35 20.79
CA ASP A 381 3.35 31.23 21.97
C ASP A 381 2.90 30.55 23.28
N PHE A 382 2.32 29.34 23.19
CA PHE A 382 1.85 28.59 24.36
C PHE A 382 2.97 27.86 25.11
N GLY A 383 4.23 27.96 24.68
CA GLY A 383 5.36 27.26 25.31
C GLY A 383 5.51 27.54 26.82
N SER A 384 5.17 28.76 27.26
CA SER A 384 5.26 29.16 28.69
C SER A 384 3.96 28.95 29.47
N THR A 385 2.80 29.01 28.80
CA THR A 385 1.48 28.97 29.43
C THR A 385 0.87 27.57 29.44
N ASN A 386 1.08 26.78 28.38
CA ASN A 386 0.57 25.42 28.23
C ASN A 386 1.51 24.57 27.35
N SER A 387 2.53 23.99 27.98
CA SER A 387 3.53 23.13 27.32
C SER A 387 2.91 21.93 26.58
N ALA A 388 1.82 21.36 27.09
CA ALA A 388 1.16 20.22 26.45
C ALA A 388 0.56 20.57 25.08
N LEU A 389 -0.10 21.74 24.96
CA LEU A 389 -0.62 22.22 23.68
C LEU A 389 0.50 22.63 22.72
N HIS A 390 1.55 23.27 23.25
CA HIS A 390 2.72 23.64 22.45
C HIS A 390 3.37 22.41 21.79
N HIS A 391 3.54 21.31 22.53
CA HIS A 391 4.16 20.10 21.99
C HIS A 391 3.25 19.22 21.13
N LEU A 392 1.92 19.45 21.12
CA LEU A 392 0.96 18.61 20.43
C LEU A 392 1.26 18.49 18.92
N GLY A 393 1.35 19.62 18.22
CA GLY A 393 1.62 19.65 16.78
C GLY A 393 2.99 19.09 16.41
N TYR A 394 4.03 19.34 17.23
CA TYR A 394 5.35 18.76 17.03
C TYR A 394 5.33 17.24 17.17
N ARG A 395 4.68 16.71 18.21
CA ARG A 395 4.57 15.27 18.46
C ARG A 395 3.86 14.55 17.33
N ASP A 396 2.72 15.08 16.88
CA ASP A 396 1.93 14.44 15.83
C ASP A 396 2.59 14.52 14.46
N LYS A 397 3.26 15.64 14.14
CA LYS A 397 4.09 15.75 12.93
C LYS A 397 5.30 14.80 12.97
N ALA A 398 5.95 14.65 14.12
CA ALA A 398 7.07 13.71 14.25
C ALA A 398 6.58 12.27 14.01
N TRP A 399 5.41 11.93 14.54
CA TRP A 399 4.80 10.62 14.38
C TRP A 399 4.46 10.31 12.91
N THR A 400 3.90 11.26 12.16
CA THR A 400 3.57 11.06 10.73
C THR A 400 4.82 10.82 9.89
N VAL A 401 5.87 11.62 10.09
CA VAL A 401 7.16 11.46 9.39
C VAL A 401 7.78 10.10 9.73
N ASN A 402 7.81 9.72 11.01
CA ASN A 402 8.29 8.41 11.44
C ASN A 402 7.48 7.25 10.85
N ARG A 403 6.15 7.38 10.80
CA ARG A 403 5.27 6.35 10.24
C ARG A 403 5.48 6.20 8.73
N LEU A 404 5.62 7.30 8.00
CA LEU A 404 5.90 7.29 6.56
C LEU A 404 7.24 6.59 6.26
N ALA A 405 8.29 6.95 7.01
CA ALA A 405 9.60 6.32 6.91
C ALA A 405 9.56 4.82 7.23
N HIS A 406 8.82 4.45 8.27
CA HIS A 406 8.62 3.05 8.64
C HIS A 406 8.01 2.21 7.50
N ILE A 407 6.96 2.73 6.85
CA ILE A 407 6.30 2.07 5.73
C ILE A 407 7.24 2.00 4.51
N ALA A 408 7.94 3.08 4.18
CA ALA A 408 8.93 3.09 3.11
C ALA A 408 9.97 1.97 3.31
N ARG A 409 10.52 1.84 4.53
CA ARG A 409 11.46 0.76 4.86
C ARG A 409 10.80 -0.63 4.76
N LYS A 410 9.56 -0.79 5.19
CA LYS A 410 8.82 -2.08 5.10
C LYS A 410 8.58 -2.51 3.66
N GLN A 411 8.39 -1.56 2.76
CA GLN A 411 8.24 -1.80 1.32
C GLN A 411 9.59 -1.93 0.58
N GLY A 412 10.73 -1.86 1.29
CA GLY A 412 12.07 -1.99 0.71
C GLY A 412 12.64 -0.71 0.10
N LEU A 413 12.04 0.45 0.36
CA LEU A 413 12.44 1.76 -0.15
C LEU A 413 13.33 2.49 0.87
N PHE A 414 14.57 2.00 1.03
CA PHE A 414 15.49 2.48 2.06
C PHE A 414 15.93 3.94 1.83
N ASP A 415 16.22 4.32 0.58
CA ASP A 415 16.62 5.69 0.25
C ASP A 415 15.49 6.70 0.52
N VAL A 416 14.25 6.31 0.22
CA VAL A 416 13.06 7.11 0.51
C VAL A 416 12.87 7.26 2.01
N CYS A 417 13.07 6.18 2.79
CA CYS A 417 13.02 6.21 4.24
C CYS A 417 14.00 7.24 4.82
N VAL A 418 15.27 7.23 4.37
CA VAL A 418 16.30 8.18 4.85
C VAL A 418 15.92 9.62 4.47
N ASN A 419 15.56 9.83 3.20
CA ASN A 419 15.19 11.16 2.68
C ASN A 419 13.99 11.77 3.44
N VAL A 420 12.95 10.97 3.72
CA VAL A 420 11.78 11.39 4.51
C VAL A 420 12.19 11.85 5.92
N LEU A 421 13.07 11.10 6.60
CA LEU A 421 13.53 11.42 7.96
C LEU A 421 14.46 12.65 8.02
N GLU A 422 15.11 12.99 6.92
CA GLU A 422 15.98 14.16 6.81
C GLU A 422 15.20 15.42 6.46
N LYS A 423 14.33 15.36 5.44
CA LYS A 423 13.65 16.54 4.89
C LYS A 423 12.36 16.94 5.64
N LEU A 424 11.52 15.99 6.07
CA LEU A 424 10.12 16.32 6.43
C LEU A 424 9.90 16.82 7.87
N TYR A 425 10.85 16.67 8.78
CA TYR A 425 10.70 17.20 10.14
C TYR A 425 10.60 18.73 10.14
N GLY A 426 11.55 19.43 9.51
CA GLY A 426 11.56 20.89 9.44
C GLY A 426 11.77 21.62 10.78
N TYR A 427 12.11 20.92 11.86
CA TYR A 427 12.44 21.49 13.18
C TYR A 427 13.43 20.59 13.93
N SER A 428 14.10 21.17 14.94
CA SER A 428 15.12 20.48 15.75
C SER A 428 14.59 19.93 17.08
N THR A 429 13.49 20.48 17.61
CA THR A 429 12.89 20.09 18.89
C THR A 429 12.07 18.81 18.75
N MET A 430 12.49 17.71 19.38
CA MET A 430 11.82 16.42 19.24
C MET A 430 11.65 15.71 20.58
N GLU A 431 10.49 15.09 20.78
CA GLU A 431 10.24 14.24 21.94
C GLU A 431 11.15 13.01 21.91
N VAL A 432 11.59 12.54 23.09
CA VAL A 432 12.50 11.41 23.25
C VAL A 432 11.98 10.14 22.54
N GLN A 433 10.68 9.86 22.60
CA GLN A 433 10.08 8.70 21.93
C GLN A 433 10.23 8.78 20.41
N GLU A 434 9.90 9.92 19.82
CA GLU A 434 9.94 10.11 18.37
C GLU A 434 11.38 10.20 17.85
N ALA A 435 12.29 10.75 18.66
CA ALA A 435 13.72 10.74 18.38
C ALA A 435 14.28 9.33 18.31
N PHE A 436 13.88 8.46 19.24
CA PHE A 436 14.25 7.05 19.20
C PHE A 436 13.74 6.36 17.93
N VAL A 437 12.47 6.58 17.55
CA VAL A 437 11.91 5.96 16.33
C VAL A 437 12.65 6.45 15.09
N LYS A 438 12.97 7.75 15.00
CA LYS A 438 13.77 8.32 13.91
C LYS A 438 15.12 7.62 13.77
N ILE A 439 15.90 7.58 14.85
CA ILE A 439 17.22 6.94 14.87
C ILE A 439 17.10 5.46 14.52
N ALA A 440 16.11 4.76 15.10
CA ALA A 440 15.94 3.33 14.89
C ALA A 440 15.52 2.99 13.44
N GLU A 441 14.63 3.76 12.82
CA GLU A 441 14.24 3.52 11.42
C GLU A 441 15.36 3.90 10.45
N GLN A 442 16.08 5.01 10.68
CA GLN A 442 17.24 5.39 9.88
C GLN A 442 18.38 4.35 9.98
N ALA A 443 18.68 3.87 11.19
CA ALA A 443 19.66 2.81 11.41
C ALA A 443 19.24 1.50 10.70
N LYS A 444 17.98 1.09 10.79
CA LYS A 444 17.50 -0.11 10.07
C LYS A 444 17.55 0.05 8.55
N ALA A 445 17.33 1.25 8.02
CA ALA A 445 17.47 1.52 6.60
C ALA A 445 18.93 1.35 6.14
N TYR A 446 19.88 1.99 6.83
CA TYR A 446 21.31 1.83 6.53
C TYR A 446 21.82 0.40 6.69
N LEU A 447 21.26 -0.36 7.63
CA LEU A 447 21.62 -1.76 7.81
C LEU A 447 21.33 -2.59 6.55
N GLU A 448 20.21 -2.34 5.86
CA GLU A 448 19.80 -3.07 4.65
C GLU A 448 20.39 -2.51 3.35
N THR A 449 20.76 -1.23 3.33
CA THR A 449 21.43 -0.61 2.18
C THR A 449 22.87 -1.13 2.02
N LYS A 450 23.20 -1.63 0.84
CA LYS A 450 24.54 -2.15 0.53
C LYS A 450 25.57 -1.00 0.54
N GLY A 451 26.61 -1.13 1.37
CA GLY A 451 27.74 -0.19 1.42
C GLY A 451 27.63 0.92 2.48
N GLU A 452 26.46 1.13 3.08
CA GLU A 452 26.20 2.23 4.05
C GLU A 452 26.25 1.77 5.52
N VAL A 453 26.74 0.56 5.77
CA VAL A 453 26.76 -0.08 7.11
C VAL A 453 27.62 0.72 8.10
N THR A 454 28.73 1.30 7.62
CA THR A 454 29.63 2.14 8.45
C THR A 454 29.00 3.48 8.81
N ALA A 455 28.27 4.12 7.87
CA ALA A 455 27.50 5.34 8.12
C ALA A 455 26.44 5.12 9.20
N GLY A 456 25.70 4.00 9.13
CA GLY A 456 24.72 3.63 10.15
C GLY A 456 25.32 3.38 11.53
N LEU A 457 26.52 2.77 11.60
CA LEU A 457 27.23 2.57 12.87
C LEU A 457 27.70 3.90 13.49
N ASN A 458 28.19 4.83 12.66
CA ASN A 458 28.58 6.17 13.10
C ASN A 458 27.39 6.98 13.63
N LEU A 459 26.22 6.86 12.97
CA LEU A 459 24.97 7.42 13.47
C LEU A 459 24.67 6.90 14.87
N ILE A 460 24.69 5.58 15.10
CA ILE A 460 24.44 5.01 16.43
C ILE A 460 25.46 5.50 17.46
N ASN A 461 26.75 5.52 17.13
CA ASN A 461 27.79 5.92 18.07
C ASN A 461 27.74 7.41 18.43
N SER A 462 27.25 8.26 17.52
CA SER A 462 27.08 9.70 17.78
C SER A 462 25.82 10.04 18.60
N THR A 463 24.90 9.08 18.79
CA THR A 463 23.67 9.32 19.57
C THR A 463 23.96 9.38 21.06
N ASN A 464 23.50 10.44 21.74
CA ASN A 464 23.59 10.52 23.18
C ASN A 464 22.54 9.59 23.82
N LEU A 465 23.02 8.49 24.42
CA LEU A 465 22.17 7.48 25.00
C LEU A 465 21.51 7.92 26.30
N GLU A 466 22.04 8.91 27.03
CA GLU A 466 21.62 9.22 28.41
C GLU A 466 20.12 9.52 28.55
N TYR A 467 19.57 10.26 27.58
CA TYR A 467 18.17 10.68 27.54
C TYR A 467 17.15 9.56 27.33
N PHE A 468 17.59 8.37 26.89
CA PHE A 468 16.68 7.28 26.54
C PHE A 468 16.33 6.37 27.73
N PRO A 469 15.08 5.89 27.83
CA PRO A 469 14.71 4.80 28.73
C PRO A 469 15.53 3.52 28.46
N ALA A 470 15.67 2.67 29.48
CA ALA A 470 16.45 1.42 29.39
C ALA A 470 16.05 0.53 28.21
N LYS A 471 14.75 0.47 27.88
CA LYS A 471 14.22 -0.27 26.72
C LYS A 471 14.77 0.24 25.39
N HIS A 472 14.83 1.56 25.19
CA HIS A 472 15.33 2.18 23.96
C HIS A 472 16.85 2.04 23.85
N LYS A 473 17.56 2.23 24.96
CA LYS A 473 19.00 1.96 25.05
C LYS A 473 19.31 0.53 24.61
N ALA A 474 18.59 -0.45 25.15
CA ALA A 474 18.76 -1.86 24.80
C ALA A 474 18.54 -2.13 23.29
N GLU A 475 17.50 -1.54 22.68
CA GLU A 475 17.26 -1.70 21.24
C GLU A 475 18.36 -1.06 20.37
N ILE A 476 18.94 0.08 20.80
CA ILE A 476 20.07 0.70 20.09
C ILE A 476 21.31 -0.20 20.18
N PHE A 477 21.61 -0.78 21.36
CA PHE A 477 22.70 -1.74 21.51
C PHE A 477 22.47 -3.02 20.68
N ARG A 478 21.23 -3.48 20.56
CA ARG A 478 20.88 -4.59 19.66
C ARG A 478 21.20 -4.24 18.21
N LEU A 479 20.75 -3.08 17.73
CA LEU A 479 21.06 -2.61 16.37
C LEU A 479 22.57 -2.48 16.15
N LYS A 480 23.31 -1.97 17.14
CA LYS A 480 24.79 -1.92 17.10
C LYS A 480 25.40 -3.32 16.93
N GLY A 481 24.87 -4.33 17.60
CA GLY A 481 25.24 -5.73 17.40
C GLY A 481 24.97 -6.22 15.97
N ASP A 482 23.81 -5.88 15.39
CA ASP A 482 23.49 -6.23 14.00
C ASP A 482 24.47 -5.56 13.01
N PHE A 483 24.90 -4.32 13.26
CA PHE A 483 25.91 -3.63 12.45
C PHE A 483 27.29 -4.30 12.53
N PHE A 484 27.77 -4.62 13.73
CA PHE A 484 29.04 -5.34 13.89
C PHE A 484 29.00 -6.71 13.21
N LEU A 485 27.87 -7.41 13.31
CA LEU A 485 27.66 -8.69 12.63
C LEU A 485 27.78 -8.56 11.11
N LYS A 486 27.17 -7.53 10.50
CA LYS A 486 27.32 -7.28 9.05
C LYS A 486 28.73 -6.83 8.64
N LEU A 487 29.52 -6.29 9.57
CA LEU A 487 30.92 -5.92 9.36
C LEU A 487 31.90 -7.08 9.62
N ASN A 488 31.39 -8.29 9.92
CA ASN A 488 32.17 -9.47 10.33
C ASN A 488 33.00 -9.26 11.60
N ASP A 489 32.56 -8.38 12.50
CA ASP A 489 33.18 -8.16 13.82
C ASP A 489 32.41 -8.94 14.89
N SER A 490 32.74 -10.23 15.02
CA SER A 490 32.00 -11.17 15.87
C SER A 490 32.16 -10.89 17.36
N GLU A 491 33.33 -10.43 17.83
CA GLU A 491 33.57 -10.19 19.26
C GLU A 491 32.75 -8.99 19.76
N ASN A 492 32.81 -7.87 19.03
CA ASN A 492 32.04 -6.68 19.38
C ASN A 492 30.53 -6.89 19.22
N ALA A 493 30.10 -7.74 18.28
CA ALA A 493 28.71 -8.13 18.15
C ALA A 493 28.19 -8.85 19.40
N ASN A 494 28.92 -9.84 19.92
CA ASN A 494 28.51 -10.56 21.14
C ASN A 494 28.43 -9.63 22.36
N LEU A 495 29.41 -8.74 22.53
CA LEU A 495 29.40 -7.75 23.59
C LEU A 495 28.21 -6.79 23.47
N ALA A 496 27.88 -6.33 22.26
CA ALA A 496 26.72 -5.46 22.03
C ALA A 496 25.39 -6.15 22.35
N TYR A 497 25.21 -7.42 21.94
CA TYR A 497 24.00 -8.18 22.25
C TYR A 497 23.85 -8.49 23.75
N SER A 498 24.93 -8.92 24.41
CA SER A 498 24.91 -9.19 25.86
C SER A 498 24.60 -7.92 26.68
N ASN A 499 25.16 -6.77 26.28
CA ASN A 499 24.84 -5.47 26.86
C ASN A 499 23.37 -5.10 26.66
N ALA A 500 22.82 -5.29 25.46
CA ALA A 500 21.41 -5.01 25.17
C ALA A 500 20.46 -5.79 26.10
N ILE A 501 20.69 -7.08 26.27
CA ILE A 501 19.86 -7.95 27.12
C ILE A 501 20.04 -7.67 28.61
N THR A 502 21.26 -7.33 29.03
CA THR A 502 21.54 -6.97 30.43
C THR A 502 20.79 -5.69 30.83
N LEU A 503 20.70 -4.71 29.92
CA LEU A 503 19.94 -3.48 30.13
C LEU A 503 18.43 -3.71 30.18
N PHE A 504 17.89 -4.54 29.29
CA PHE A 504 16.45 -4.84 29.25
C PHE A 504 16.17 -6.27 28.80
N LYS A 505 15.92 -7.15 29.79
CA LYS A 505 15.68 -8.59 29.56
C LYS A 505 14.39 -8.88 28.80
N ASN A 506 13.39 -8.00 28.86
CA ASN A 506 12.09 -8.20 28.20
C ASN A 506 12.09 -7.73 26.73
N LEU A 507 13.22 -7.83 26.02
CA LEU A 507 13.36 -7.46 24.60
C LEU A 507 13.37 -8.71 23.71
N PRO A 508 12.24 -9.08 23.07
CA PRO A 508 12.18 -10.33 22.29
C PRO A 508 13.11 -10.33 21.09
N LYS A 509 13.17 -9.20 20.36
CA LYS A 509 14.02 -9.04 19.19
C LYS A 509 15.51 -9.13 19.55
N GLY A 510 15.90 -8.65 20.73
CA GLY A 510 17.27 -8.74 21.25
C GLY A 510 17.71 -10.18 21.40
N TRP A 511 16.86 -11.00 22.05
CA TRP A 511 17.12 -12.41 22.24
C TRP A 511 17.20 -13.17 20.91
N ILE A 512 16.33 -12.85 19.95
CA ILE A 512 16.36 -13.48 18.63
C ILE A 512 17.62 -13.07 17.83
N SER A 513 17.98 -11.79 17.79
CA SER A 513 19.23 -11.35 17.14
C SER A 513 20.45 -12.04 17.75
N TRP A 514 20.51 -12.13 19.08
CA TRP A 514 21.62 -12.80 19.76
C TRP A 514 21.62 -14.31 19.50
N GLY A 515 20.46 -14.96 19.49
CA GLY A 515 20.33 -16.37 19.15
C GLY A 515 20.76 -16.68 17.70
N ASN A 516 20.41 -15.81 16.75
CA ASN A 516 20.86 -15.93 15.36
C ASN A 516 22.39 -15.76 15.24
N TYR A 517 22.97 -14.83 15.99
CA TYR A 517 24.43 -14.70 16.09
C TYR A 517 25.06 -15.97 16.66
N CYS A 518 24.55 -16.52 17.77
CA CYS A 518 25.08 -17.75 18.36
C CYS A 518 24.95 -18.96 17.40
N ASP A 519 23.84 -19.08 16.67
CA ASP A 519 23.67 -20.13 15.64
C ASP A 519 24.66 -19.97 14.47
N MET A 520 25.01 -18.73 14.11
CA MET A 520 26.05 -18.46 13.11
C MET A 520 27.45 -18.78 13.64
N ALA A 521 27.78 -18.31 14.85
CA ALA A 521 29.05 -18.58 15.50
C ALA A 521 29.27 -20.09 15.70
N TYR A 522 28.23 -20.85 16.03
CA TYR A 522 28.29 -22.31 16.10
C TYR A 522 28.64 -22.94 14.75
N LYS A 523 28.04 -22.49 13.65
CA LYS A 523 28.35 -23.03 12.30
C LYS A 523 29.80 -22.77 11.89
N GLU A 524 30.41 -21.70 12.39
CA GLU A 524 31.81 -21.36 12.10
C GLU A 524 32.78 -22.10 13.03
N THR A 525 32.54 -22.04 14.34
CA THR A 525 33.48 -22.52 15.37
C THR A 525 33.26 -23.97 15.80
N HIS A 526 32.05 -24.50 15.60
CA HIS A 526 31.60 -25.82 16.05
C HIS A 526 31.67 -26.04 17.58
N GLU A 527 31.78 -24.98 18.39
CA GLU A 527 31.81 -25.12 19.85
C GLU A 527 30.40 -25.29 20.44
N GLU A 528 30.23 -26.30 21.29
CA GLU A 528 28.95 -26.67 21.90
C GLU A 528 28.32 -25.57 22.78
N ILE A 529 29.14 -24.65 23.31
CA ILE A 529 28.69 -23.54 24.16
C ILE A 529 27.76 -22.60 23.39
N TRP A 530 28.08 -22.30 22.12
CA TRP A 530 27.26 -21.42 21.29
C TRP A 530 25.90 -22.04 20.96
N LEU A 531 25.87 -23.37 20.85
CA LEU A 531 24.64 -24.13 20.62
C LEU A 531 23.69 -24.03 21.82
N GLU A 532 24.19 -24.20 23.05
CA GLU A 532 23.42 -24.03 24.29
C GLU A 532 22.86 -22.59 24.42
N TYR A 533 23.69 -21.59 24.09
CA TYR A 533 23.28 -20.18 24.11
C TYR A 533 22.26 -19.85 23.02
N ALA A 534 22.38 -20.38 21.81
CA ALA A 534 21.42 -20.15 20.73
C ALA A 534 20.01 -20.61 21.13
N VAL A 535 19.90 -21.83 21.67
CA VAL A 535 18.62 -22.40 22.11
C VAL A 535 18.03 -21.63 23.28
N SER A 536 18.87 -21.28 24.26
CA SER A 536 18.45 -20.44 25.39
C SER A 536 17.89 -19.10 24.92
N CYS A 537 18.59 -18.44 24.00
CA CYS A 537 18.17 -17.17 23.41
C CYS A 537 16.86 -17.29 22.62
N PHE A 538 16.70 -18.32 21.78
CA PHE A 538 15.46 -18.52 21.03
C PHE A 538 14.26 -18.77 21.94
N LEU A 539 14.40 -19.61 22.97
CA LEU A 539 13.32 -19.89 23.93
C LEU A 539 12.94 -18.65 24.76
N GLN A 540 13.91 -17.85 25.22
CA GLN A 540 13.64 -16.57 25.88
C GLN A 540 13.00 -15.56 24.92
N GLY A 541 13.43 -15.52 23.65
CA GLY A 541 12.82 -14.68 22.63
C GLY A 541 11.36 -15.03 22.36
N ILE A 542 11.01 -16.32 22.33
CA ILE A 542 9.63 -16.79 22.18
C ILE A 542 8.78 -16.45 23.40
N LYS A 543 9.32 -16.61 24.63
CA LYS A 543 8.64 -16.25 25.88
C LYS A 543 8.15 -14.81 25.86
N PHE A 544 9.00 -13.86 25.48
CA PHE A 544 8.66 -12.44 25.54
C PHE A 544 7.95 -11.91 24.28
N GLY A 545 8.00 -12.60 23.13
CA GLY A 545 7.50 -12.09 21.85
C GLY A 545 6.94 -13.14 20.89
N VAL A 546 5.83 -13.76 21.27
CA VAL A 546 5.30 -14.95 20.61
C VAL A 546 4.93 -14.76 19.14
N SER A 547 4.26 -13.65 18.77
CA SER A 547 3.71 -13.46 17.42
C SER A 547 4.78 -13.47 16.32
N ASN A 548 5.94 -12.89 16.60
CA ASN A 548 7.04 -12.75 15.64
C ASN A 548 8.12 -13.83 15.79
N SER A 549 8.26 -14.43 16.97
CA SER A 549 9.37 -15.34 17.27
C SER A 549 9.02 -16.82 17.17
N ARG A 550 7.74 -17.21 17.10
CA ARG A 550 7.29 -18.62 17.07
C ARG A 550 7.89 -19.47 15.95
N SER A 551 8.31 -18.87 14.83
CA SER A 551 8.98 -19.58 13.73
C SER A 551 10.35 -20.13 14.12
N HIS A 552 11.05 -19.50 15.09
CA HIS A 552 12.35 -19.96 15.57
C HIS A 552 12.24 -21.26 16.37
N LEU A 553 11.03 -21.66 16.79
CA LEU A 553 10.80 -22.96 17.39
C LEU A 553 11.14 -24.11 16.44
N ALA A 554 10.95 -23.90 15.13
CA ALA A 554 11.39 -24.84 14.10
C ALA A 554 12.90 -25.10 14.19
N ARG A 555 13.68 -24.03 14.37
CA ARG A 555 15.15 -24.11 14.50
C ARG A 555 15.54 -24.79 15.80
N VAL A 556 14.86 -24.50 16.91
CA VAL A 556 15.11 -25.17 18.20
C VAL A 556 14.87 -26.68 18.10
N LEU A 557 13.74 -27.11 17.53
CA LEU A 557 13.45 -28.53 17.32
C LEU A 557 14.44 -29.20 16.37
N TYR A 558 14.87 -28.49 15.32
CA TYR A 558 15.94 -28.97 14.43
C TYR A 558 17.25 -29.18 15.19
N LEU A 559 17.71 -28.19 15.96
CA LEU A 559 18.95 -28.29 16.73
C LEU A 559 18.89 -29.41 17.77
N LEU A 560 17.73 -29.62 18.38
CA LEU A 560 17.50 -30.72 19.33
C LEU A 560 17.64 -32.10 18.66
N SER A 561 17.23 -32.25 17.40
CA SER A 561 17.35 -33.54 16.69
C SER A 561 18.78 -33.93 16.29
N PHE A 562 19.71 -32.96 16.32
CA PHE A 562 21.13 -33.16 16.01
C PHE A 562 22.01 -32.80 17.21
N ASP A 563 21.49 -32.97 18.42
CA ASP A 563 22.24 -32.64 19.64
C ASP A 563 23.51 -33.49 19.75
N THR A 564 24.56 -32.92 20.37
CA THR A 564 25.82 -33.63 20.57
C THR A 564 25.71 -34.57 21.78
N PRO A 565 26.65 -35.53 21.96
CA PRO A 565 26.59 -36.49 23.08
C PRO A 565 26.52 -35.86 24.49
N ASN A 566 26.91 -34.58 24.63
CA ASN A 566 26.85 -33.82 25.89
C ASN A 566 25.49 -33.14 26.15
N GLU A 567 24.51 -33.37 25.27
CA GLU A 567 23.14 -32.83 25.29
C GLU A 567 23.03 -31.34 25.69
N PRO A 568 23.85 -30.43 25.12
CA PRO A 568 23.74 -29.00 25.43
C PRO A 568 22.36 -28.42 25.05
N VAL A 569 21.76 -28.87 23.95
CA VAL A 569 20.44 -28.39 23.52
C VAL A 569 19.35 -28.93 24.44
N GLY A 570 19.39 -30.22 24.76
CA GLY A 570 18.46 -30.86 25.70
C GLY A 570 18.44 -30.17 27.07
N ARG A 571 19.61 -29.86 27.64
CA ARG A 571 19.73 -29.14 28.93
C ARG A 571 19.14 -27.74 28.89
N ALA A 572 19.41 -26.96 27.83
CA ALA A 572 18.83 -25.63 27.66
C ALA A 572 17.31 -25.70 27.44
N PHE A 573 16.85 -26.71 26.69
CA PHE A 573 15.43 -26.93 26.40
C PHE A 573 14.64 -27.23 27.68
N ASP A 574 15.09 -28.19 28.47
CA ASP A 574 14.45 -28.59 29.74
C ASP A 574 14.38 -27.45 30.74
N LYS A 575 15.36 -26.55 30.73
CA LYS A 575 15.38 -25.38 31.61
C LYS A 575 14.33 -24.33 31.23
N TYR A 576 14.03 -24.18 29.94
CA TYR A 576 13.26 -23.03 29.45
C TYR A 576 11.91 -23.37 28.79
N TYR A 577 11.62 -24.63 28.48
CA TYR A 577 10.38 -25.01 27.79
C TYR A 577 9.10 -24.60 28.54
N GLU A 578 9.08 -24.66 29.87
CA GLU A 578 7.92 -24.26 30.67
C GLU A 578 7.60 -22.76 30.57
N HIS A 579 8.61 -21.95 30.25
CA HIS A 579 8.44 -20.50 30.11
C HIS A 579 7.82 -20.11 28.76
N VAL A 580 7.76 -21.02 27.80
CA VAL A 580 7.13 -20.79 26.50
C VAL A 580 5.62 -21.00 26.62
N PRO A 581 4.78 -20.06 26.15
CA PRO A 581 3.33 -20.22 26.20
C PRO A 581 2.87 -21.53 25.53
N HIS A 582 2.12 -22.35 26.28
CA HIS A 582 1.82 -23.73 25.89
C HIS A 582 1.09 -23.87 24.54
N TRP A 583 0.31 -22.87 24.14
CA TRP A 583 -0.42 -22.87 22.88
C TRP A 583 0.50 -22.78 21.63
N VAL A 584 1.73 -22.26 21.77
CA VAL A 584 2.70 -22.16 20.66
C VAL A 584 3.10 -23.53 20.15
N TRP A 585 3.13 -24.52 21.04
CA TRP A 585 3.49 -25.89 20.71
C TRP A 585 2.41 -26.63 19.92
N LEU A 586 1.17 -26.12 19.87
CA LEU A 586 0.06 -26.81 19.21
C LEU A 586 0.30 -27.01 17.70
N SER A 587 0.94 -26.05 17.03
CA SER A 587 1.30 -26.18 15.60
C SER A 587 2.44 -27.17 15.34
N TRP A 588 3.15 -27.58 16.40
CA TRP A 588 4.33 -28.46 16.33
C TRP A 588 4.07 -29.85 16.91
N ILE A 589 2.81 -30.17 17.26
CA ILE A 589 2.42 -31.49 17.79
C ILE A 589 2.87 -32.64 16.86
N PRO A 590 2.66 -32.59 15.53
CA PRO A 590 3.10 -33.67 14.66
C PRO A 590 4.60 -33.96 14.76
N GLN A 591 5.43 -32.90 14.80
CA GLN A 591 6.88 -33.01 14.93
C GLN A 591 7.28 -33.54 16.30
N LEU A 592 6.66 -33.04 17.38
CA LEU A 592 6.93 -33.51 18.75
C LEU A 592 6.58 -35.00 18.93
N LEU A 593 5.48 -35.47 18.30
CA LEU A 593 5.09 -36.89 18.32
C LEU A 593 6.10 -37.77 17.57
N LEU A 594 6.57 -37.33 16.40
CA LEU A 594 7.62 -38.04 15.66
C LEU A 594 8.94 -38.10 16.44
N SER A 595 9.29 -37.02 17.15
CA SER A 595 10.49 -36.96 17.99
C SER A 595 10.46 -37.96 19.16
N LEU A 596 9.31 -38.51 19.55
CA LEU A 596 9.24 -39.59 20.56
C LEU A 596 9.91 -40.90 20.11
N GLN A 597 10.10 -41.10 18.80
CA GLN A 597 10.80 -42.26 18.27
C GLN A 597 12.33 -42.08 18.20
N ARG A 598 12.83 -40.88 18.55
CA ARG A 598 14.23 -40.49 18.39
C ARG A 598 14.91 -40.28 19.74
N THR A 599 16.20 -39.97 19.69
CA THR A 599 17.03 -39.72 20.88
C THR A 599 16.54 -38.52 21.69
N GLU A 600 15.87 -37.54 21.06
CA GLU A 600 15.29 -36.37 21.75
C GLU A 600 13.96 -36.63 22.50
N ALA A 601 13.46 -37.87 22.51
CA ALA A 601 12.23 -38.26 23.17
C ALA A 601 12.04 -37.79 24.63
N PRO A 602 13.05 -37.83 25.53
CA PRO A 602 12.85 -37.44 26.94
C PRO A 602 12.42 -35.97 27.07
N HIS A 603 12.98 -35.08 26.27
CA HIS A 603 12.68 -33.64 26.29
C HIS A 603 11.30 -33.33 25.68
N CYS A 604 10.99 -33.92 24.52
CA CYS A 604 9.71 -33.70 23.85
C CYS A 604 8.51 -34.27 24.64
N LYS A 605 8.72 -35.36 25.40
CA LYS A 605 7.69 -35.96 26.26
C LYS A 605 7.19 -34.99 27.33
N LEU A 606 8.07 -34.18 27.93
CA LEU A 606 7.69 -33.20 28.95
C LEU A 606 6.69 -32.18 28.41
N VAL A 607 6.96 -31.67 27.20
CA VAL A 607 6.10 -30.71 26.51
C VAL A 607 4.74 -31.35 26.17
N LEU A 608 4.75 -32.55 25.59
CA LEU A 608 3.52 -33.26 25.19
C LEU A 608 2.63 -33.60 26.39
N MET A 609 3.20 -34.04 27.50
CA MET A 609 2.46 -34.28 28.74
C MET A 609 1.76 -33.01 29.23
N LYS A 610 2.45 -31.86 29.18
CA LYS A 610 1.87 -30.59 29.58
C LYS A 610 0.74 -30.15 28.64
N ILE A 611 0.91 -30.30 27.33
CA ILE A 611 -0.13 -30.01 26.33
C ILE A 611 -1.34 -30.91 26.56
N ALA A 612 -1.14 -32.21 26.81
CA ALA A 612 -2.21 -33.15 27.05
C ALA A 612 -3.05 -32.80 28.29
N THR A 613 -2.41 -32.26 29.34
CA THR A 613 -3.13 -31.80 30.54
C THR A 613 -3.93 -30.52 30.32
N LEU A 614 -3.43 -29.59 29.51
CA LEU A 614 -4.03 -28.24 29.36
C LEU A 614 -5.01 -28.14 28.18
N TYR A 615 -4.77 -28.90 27.11
CA TYR A 615 -5.56 -28.89 25.88
C TYR A 615 -6.02 -30.32 25.52
N PRO A 616 -6.85 -30.97 26.36
CA PRO A 616 -7.28 -32.35 26.16
C PRO A 616 -8.09 -32.55 24.87
N GLN A 617 -8.74 -31.50 24.36
CA GLN A 617 -9.46 -31.55 23.09
C GLN A 617 -8.50 -31.66 21.89
N VAL A 618 -7.32 -31.04 21.99
CA VAL A 618 -6.26 -31.23 20.99
C VAL A 618 -5.66 -32.63 21.13
N SER A 619 -5.72 -33.25 22.31
CA SER A 619 -5.37 -34.66 22.52
C SER A 619 -6.25 -35.66 21.76
N VAL A 620 -7.44 -35.28 21.30
CA VAL A 620 -8.22 -36.10 20.36
C VAL A 620 -7.56 -36.09 18.96
N ILE A 621 -6.88 -35.00 18.59
CA ILE A 621 -6.02 -34.95 17.40
C ILE A 621 -4.73 -35.73 17.61
N PHE A 622 -4.23 -35.93 18.85
CA PHE A 622 -3.10 -36.85 19.09
C PHE A 622 -3.44 -38.28 18.64
N PHE A 623 -4.71 -38.69 18.71
CA PHE A 623 -5.14 -40.05 18.37
C PHE A 623 -4.99 -40.40 16.88
N PHE A 624 -5.11 -39.44 15.96
CA PHE A 624 -5.01 -39.71 14.52
C PHE A 624 -3.56 -39.96 14.04
N PRO A 625 -2.55 -39.15 14.40
CA PRO A 625 -1.14 -39.42 14.08
C PRO A 625 -0.57 -40.62 14.86
N LEU A 626 -1.02 -40.89 16.09
CA LEU A 626 -0.58 -42.05 16.88
C LEU A 626 -1.09 -43.40 16.37
N GLN A 627 -2.08 -43.43 15.47
CA GLN A 627 -2.49 -44.65 14.75
C GLN A 627 -1.76 -44.85 13.42
N VAL A 628 -1.08 -43.82 12.91
CA VAL A 628 -0.33 -43.85 11.63
C VAL A 628 1.15 -44.18 11.84
N ILE A 629 1.64 -44.03 13.08
CA ILE A 629 2.96 -44.44 13.55
C ILE A 629 2.83 -45.79 14.26
#